data_AF-A0A7W0J397-F1
#
_entry.id   AF-A0A7W0J397-F1
#
_cell.length_a   1.000
_cell.length_b   1.000
_cell.length_c   1.000
_cell.angle_alpha   90.00
_cell.angle_beta   90.00
_cell.angle_gamma   90.00
#
_symmetry.space_group_name_H-M   'P 1'
#
loop_
_entity.id
_entity.type
_entity.pdbx_description
1 polymer ?
#
loop_
_entity_poly.entity_id
_entity_poly.type
_entity_poly.pdbx_seq_one_letter_code
_entity_poly.pdbx_strand_id
1 'polypeptide(L)'
;MPREKSDDIDLQLDFLDYTHDFISKKMYAPVAWFDNFFSDGRVLDEDPVTSDLRVRSDLRFEEGGQAYIRTFLHANIRLPKAKKKLKLIITDENEDTVDILPGELAKTGFEQIREVDRVRVGLRYNVIYTMVSKLHFGAGMKAEIPLAPYVSSHYRRLFPITFTSQARFTGNIIWQRTVGWKKTAQIDVEKLFSKTKLLRWSNSVTFDEPGVDYGWGSSIGFQHQLSERNALSYSVGMSGYNDNGIEISSYRTG
;
A
#
# COMPACT_ATOMS: atom_id res chain seq x y z
N MET A 1 -25.33 43.22 1.67
CA MET A 1 -25.62 41.89 2.25
C MET A 1 -25.08 40.82 1.29
N PRO A 2 -24.09 39.99 1.68
CA PRO A 2 -23.63 38.87 0.86
C PRO A 2 -23.43 37.57 1.69
N ARG A 3 -24.41 37.16 2.50
CA ARG A 3 -24.33 35.94 3.34
C ARG A 3 -25.01 34.71 2.74
N GLU A 4 -25.91 34.89 1.79
CA GLU A 4 -26.74 33.80 1.25
C GLU A 4 -25.97 32.89 0.27
N LYS A 5 -24.93 33.42 -0.37
CA LYS A 5 -24.13 32.69 -1.36
C LYS A 5 -23.05 31.80 -0.75
N SER A 6 -22.62 32.05 0.49
CA SER A 6 -21.68 31.15 1.19
C SER A 6 -22.40 29.93 1.73
N ASP A 7 -23.59 30.12 2.29
CA ASP A 7 -24.35 29.05 2.94
C ASP A 7 -24.82 27.99 1.92
N ASP A 8 -25.17 28.40 0.70
CA ASP A 8 -25.53 27.48 -0.40
C ASP A 8 -24.33 26.66 -0.92
N ILE A 9 -23.13 27.24 -0.90
CA ILE A 9 -21.89 26.55 -1.29
C ILE A 9 -21.48 25.55 -0.19
N ASP A 10 -21.59 25.95 1.07
CA ASP A 10 -21.28 25.10 2.22
C ASP A 10 -22.28 23.93 2.33
N LEU A 11 -23.56 24.14 2.05
CA LEU A 11 -24.58 23.08 1.99
C LEU A 11 -24.35 22.10 0.83
N GLN A 12 -23.89 22.58 -0.34
CA GLN A 12 -23.53 21.71 -1.47
C GLN A 12 -22.26 20.90 -1.19
N LEU A 13 -21.27 21.49 -0.52
CA LEU A 13 -20.06 20.81 -0.08
C LEU A 13 -20.37 19.73 0.97
N ASP A 14 -21.21 20.03 1.95
CA ASP A 14 -21.63 19.08 2.99
C ASP A 14 -22.47 17.92 2.41
N PHE A 15 -23.36 18.18 1.45
CA PHE A 15 -24.15 17.12 0.79
C PHE A 15 -23.28 16.21 -0.10
N LEU A 16 -22.34 16.81 -0.84
CA LEU A 16 -21.38 16.10 -1.66
C LEU A 16 -20.48 15.20 -0.78
N ASP A 17 -20.01 15.73 0.35
CA ASP A 17 -19.19 14.98 1.30
C ASP A 17 -19.97 13.85 2.00
N TYR A 18 -21.24 14.05 2.35
CA TYR A 18 -22.07 13.00 2.96
C TYR A 18 -22.37 11.86 1.98
N THR A 19 -22.64 12.20 0.71
CA THR A 19 -22.88 11.22 -0.36
C THR A 19 -21.58 10.45 -0.66
N HIS A 20 -20.45 11.15 -0.68
CA HIS A 20 -19.14 10.54 -0.85
C HIS A 20 -18.81 9.54 0.28
N ASP A 21 -19.01 9.91 1.55
CA ASP A 21 -18.71 9.03 2.68
C ASP A 21 -19.61 7.78 2.68
N PHE A 22 -20.89 7.91 2.31
CA PHE A 22 -21.79 6.79 2.16
C PHE A 22 -21.39 5.84 1.02
N ILE A 23 -21.01 6.37 -0.13
CA ILE A 23 -20.55 5.58 -1.28
C ILE A 23 -19.27 4.82 -0.92
N SER A 24 -18.31 5.50 -0.28
CA SER A 24 -17.05 4.88 0.16
C SER A 24 -17.30 3.74 1.14
N LYS A 25 -18.22 3.89 2.10
CA LYS A 25 -18.59 2.82 3.05
C LYS A 25 -19.10 1.54 2.34
N LYS A 26 -19.86 1.68 1.26
CA LYS A 26 -20.43 0.55 0.52
C LYS A 26 -19.36 -0.23 -0.27
N MET A 27 -18.36 0.47 -0.79
CA MET A 27 -17.21 -0.12 -1.47
C MET A 27 -16.19 -0.70 -0.50
N TYR A 28 -16.03 -0.09 0.67
CA TYR A 28 -15.01 -0.46 1.66
C TYR A 28 -15.10 -1.93 2.07
N ALA A 29 -16.28 -2.42 2.48
CA ALA A 29 -16.38 -3.77 3.04
C ALA A 29 -16.02 -4.89 2.03
N PRO A 30 -16.53 -4.91 0.78
CA PRO A 30 -16.10 -5.89 -0.22
C PRO A 30 -14.63 -5.77 -0.58
N VAL A 31 -14.11 -4.55 -0.75
CA VAL A 31 -12.71 -4.31 -1.12
C VAL A 31 -11.77 -4.76 0.01
N ALA A 32 -12.05 -4.38 1.24
CA ALA A 32 -11.29 -4.81 2.42
C ALA A 32 -11.35 -6.34 2.61
N TRP A 33 -12.47 -6.99 2.28
CA TRP A 33 -12.55 -8.46 2.31
C TRP A 33 -11.56 -9.09 1.32
N PHE A 34 -11.53 -8.62 0.07
CA PHE A 34 -10.58 -9.13 -0.93
C PHE A 34 -9.13 -8.87 -0.54
N ASP A 35 -8.83 -7.66 -0.06
CA ASP A 35 -7.48 -7.28 0.34
C ASP A 35 -6.99 -8.14 1.52
N ASN A 36 -7.86 -8.41 2.51
CA ASN A 36 -7.58 -9.33 3.61
C ASN A 36 -7.40 -10.79 3.14
N PHE A 37 -8.28 -11.29 2.26
CA PHE A 37 -8.25 -12.67 1.78
C PHE A 37 -6.96 -12.97 1.01
N PHE A 38 -6.52 -12.05 0.14
CA PHE A 38 -5.28 -12.16 -0.61
C PHE A 38 -4.05 -11.63 0.13
N SER A 39 -4.20 -11.26 1.41
CA SER A 39 -3.11 -10.84 2.28
C SER A 39 -2.29 -9.67 1.70
N ASP A 40 -2.98 -8.75 1.02
CA ASP A 40 -2.38 -7.64 0.31
C ASP A 40 -1.65 -6.70 1.29
N GLY A 41 -0.51 -6.13 0.87
CA GLY A 41 0.24 -5.15 1.66
C GLY A 41 -0.60 -3.98 2.16
N ARG A 42 -1.65 -3.63 1.41
CA ARG A 42 -2.59 -2.55 1.72
C ARG A 42 -3.40 -2.80 2.99
N VAL A 43 -3.48 -4.05 3.47
CA VAL A 43 -4.10 -4.40 4.77
C VAL A 43 -3.36 -3.76 5.93
N LEU A 44 -2.03 -3.59 5.84
CA LEU A 44 -1.21 -2.95 6.87
C LEU A 44 -1.53 -1.46 7.06
N ASP A 45 -2.14 -0.83 6.04
CA ASP A 45 -2.63 0.55 6.12
C ASP A 45 -4.03 0.65 6.75
N GLU A 46 -4.76 -0.46 6.83
CA GLU A 46 -6.20 -0.46 7.10
C GLU A 46 -6.56 -0.57 8.58
N ASP A 47 -5.77 -1.26 9.43
CA ASP A 47 -6.21 -1.59 10.78
C ASP A 47 -5.90 -0.53 11.89
N PRO A 48 -6.92 0.06 12.54
CA PRO A 48 -6.72 1.20 13.45
C PRO A 48 -6.37 0.89 14.90
N VAL A 49 -7.04 -0.10 15.51
CA VAL A 49 -7.39 0.03 16.94
C VAL A 49 -6.50 -0.80 17.87
N THR A 50 -5.98 -1.91 17.36
CA THR A 50 -5.31 -2.96 18.14
C THR A 50 -3.83 -3.02 17.80
N SER A 51 -3.02 -3.52 18.74
CA SER A 51 -1.67 -3.95 18.38
C SER A 51 -1.80 -5.22 17.53
N ASP A 52 -1.05 -5.30 16.44
CA ASP A 52 -1.06 -6.42 15.51
C ASP A 52 0.34 -7.00 15.36
N LEU A 53 0.40 -8.32 15.15
CA LEU A 53 1.60 -9.09 14.90
C LEU A 53 1.29 -10.04 13.74
N ARG A 54 2.03 -9.90 12.65
CA ARG A 54 1.95 -10.73 11.46
C ARG A 54 3.28 -11.40 11.21
N VAL A 55 3.22 -12.71 10.97
CA VAL A 55 4.34 -13.52 10.55
C VAL A 55 3.93 -14.20 9.26
N ARG A 56 4.70 -13.99 8.18
CA ARG A 56 4.48 -14.63 6.89
C ARG A 56 5.71 -15.46 6.55
N SER A 57 5.53 -16.69 6.07
CA SER A 57 6.65 -17.51 5.60
C SER A 57 6.39 -17.95 4.16
N ASP A 58 7.33 -17.61 3.28
CA ASP A 58 7.30 -17.96 1.87
C ASP A 58 8.24 -19.14 1.64
N LEU A 59 7.71 -20.19 1.00
CA LEU A 59 8.47 -21.36 0.57
C LEU A 59 8.55 -21.38 -0.94
N ARG A 60 9.76 -21.32 -1.50
CA ARG A 60 10.01 -21.45 -2.93
C ARG A 60 10.81 -22.72 -3.21
N PHE A 61 10.35 -23.47 -4.20
CA PHE A 61 11.08 -24.60 -4.77
C PHE A 61 11.56 -24.23 -6.16
N GLU A 62 12.79 -24.61 -6.47
CA GLU A 62 13.38 -24.32 -7.77
C GLU A 62 13.74 -25.57 -8.56
N GLU A 63 13.82 -25.37 -9.87
CA GLU A 63 14.29 -26.36 -10.82
C GLU A 63 15.76 -26.66 -10.53
N GLY A 64 16.02 -27.79 -9.87
CA GLY A 64 17.32 -28.11 -9.25
C GLY A 64 17.22 -28.61 -7.80
N GLY A 65 16.02 -28.60 -7.20
CA GLY A 65 15.76 -29.17 -5.87
C GLY A 65 16.15 -28.26 -4.71
N GLN A 66 16.51 -27.01 -4.99
CA GLN A 66 16.78 -26.01 -3.97
C GLN A 66 15.45 -25.48 -3.41
N ALA A 67 15.38 -25.38 -2.08
CA ALA A 67 14.23 -24.86 -1.38
C ALA A 67 14.65 -23.62 -0.57
N TYR A 68 13.91 -22.53 -0.75
CA TYR A 68 14.12 -21.27 -0.05
C TYR A 68 12.96 -21.04 0.90
N ILE A 69 13.29 -20.80 2.17
CA ILE A 69 12.32 -20.32 3.15
C ILE A 69 12.67 -18.88 3.50
N ARG A 70 11.69 -17.99 3.40
CA ARG A 70 11.81 -16.60 3.83
C ARG A 70 10.72 -16.30 4.83
N THR A 71 11.04 -15.64 5.93
CA THR A 71 10.05 -15.27 6.95
C THR A 71 10.03 -13.76 7.12
N PHE A 72 8.84 -13.18 7.08
CA PHE A 72 8.57 -11.77 7.27
C PHE A 72 7.89 -11.56 8.62
N LEU A 73 8.23 -10.45 9.27
CA LEU A 73 7.69 -10.04 10.55
C LEU A 73 7.20 -8.60 10.47
N HIS A 74 5.93 -8.39 10.75
CA HIS A 74 5.34 -7.07 10.95
C HIS A 74 4.72 -7.01 12.34
N ALA A 75 5.12 -6.03 13.13
CA ALA A 75 4.53 -5.76 14.44
C ALA A 75 4.22 -4.28 14.57
N ASN A 76 2.98 -3.98 14.91
CA ASN A 76 2.50 -2.63 15.13
C ASN A 76 1.89 -2.56 16.53
N ILE A 77 2.55 -1.83 17.41
CA ILE A 77 2.27 -1.79 18.83
C ILE A 77 1.78 -0.40 19.21
N ARG A 78 0.55 -0.34 19.74
CA ARG A 78 0.01 0.88 20.29
C ARG A 78 0.66 1.18 21.65
N LEU A 79 1.17 2.39 21.82
CA LEU A 79 1.82 2.81 23.06
C LEU A 79 0.76 3.27 24.10
N PRO A 80 0.56 2.54 25.22
CA PRO A 80 -0.57 2.76 26.13
C PRO A 80 -0.50 4.10 26.90
N LYS A 81 0.71 4.62 27.13
CA LYS A 81 0.94 5.90 27.83
C LYS A 81 1.08 7.10 26.88
N ALA A 82 1.12 6.87 25.56
CA ALA A 82 1.20 7.94 24.57
C ALA A 82 -0.20 8.33 24.09
N LYS A 83 -0.35 9.53 23.51
CA LYS A 83 -1.60 9.91 22.82
C LYS A 83 -1.93 8.82 21.79
N LYS A 84 -3.22 8.46 21.62
CA LYS A 84 -3.73 7.39 20.73
C LYS A 84 -3.27 7.46 19.25
N LYS A 85 -2.54 8.52 18.90
CA LYS A 85 -1.99 8.81 17.58
C LYS A 85 -0.56 8.27 17.38
N LEU A 86 0.15 7.88 18.43
CA LEU A 86 1.54 7.39 18.35
C LEU A 86 1.60 5.86 18.46
N LYS A 87 2.33 5.22 17.54
CA LYS A 87 2.51 3.76 17.47
C LYS A 87 4.00 3.42 17.29
N LEU A 88 4.41 2.26 17.77
CA LEU A 88 5.71 1.65 17.50
C LEU A 88 5.54 0.62 16.39
N ILE A 89 6.32 0.72 15.32
CA ILE A 89 6.31 -0.18 14.17
C ILE A 89 7.66 -0.89 14.10
N ILE A 90 7.60 -2.21 13.99
CA ILE A 90 8.75 -3.08 13.71
C ILE A 90 8.36 -3.86 12.46
N THR A 91 9.15 -3.74 11.39
CA THR A 91 8.83 -4.42 10.13
C THR A 91 10.09 -4.90 9.46
N ASP A 92 9.99 -6.02 8.75
CA ASP A 92 10.96 -6.36 7.72
C ASP A 92 10.77 -5.41 6.52
N GLU A 93 11.87 -4.89 5.98
CA GLU A 93 11.85 -3.98 4.82
C GLU A 93 11.13 -4.57 3.61
N ASN A 94 11.19 -5.88 3.45
CA ASN A 94 10.61 -6.56 2.29
C ASN A 94 9.12 -6.89 2.47
N GLU A 95 8.55 -6.62 3.65
CA GLU A 95 7.11 -6.77 3.92
C GLU A 95 6.33 -5.47 3.67
N ASP A 96 6.97 -4.30 3.83
CA ASP A 96 6.41 -2.97 3.52
C ASP A 96 6.25 -2.82 1.99
N THR A 97 5.23 -3.51 1.49
CA THR A 97 4.85 -3.77 0.10
C THR A 97 4.19 -2.56 -0.56
N VAL A 98 4.76 -1.37 -0.34
CA VAL A 98 4.56 -0.21 -1.22
C VAL A 98 5.57 -0.24 -2.38
N ASP A 99 6.66 -0.98 -2.23
CA ASP A 99 7.80 -0.98 -3.14
C ASP A 99 7.73 -2.00 -4.28
N ILE A 100 6.70 -2.87 -4.30
CA ILE A 100 6.44 -3.76 -5.44
C ILE A 100 5.54 -3.00 -6.39
N LEU A 101 6.10 -2.60 -7.54
CA LEU A 101 5.31 -1.95 -8.57
C LEU A 101 4.17 -2.90 -9.02
N PRO A 102 2.95 -2.40 -9.27
CA PRO A 102 1.87 -3.23 -9.78
C PRO A 102 2.33 -3.93 -11.07
N GLY A 103 2.28 -5.27 -11.09
CA GLY A 103 2.74 -6.07 -12.22
C GLY A 103 4.20 -6.52 -12.16
N GLU A 104 4.97 -6.03 -11.20
CA GLU A 104 6.29 -6.58 -10.90
C GLU A 104 6.12 -8.00 -10.33
N LEU A 105 6.96 -8.93 -10.81
CA LEU A 105 7.14 -10.20 -10.13
C LEU A 105 7.63 -9.88 -8.72
N ALA A 106 7.04 -10.48 -7.69
CA ALA A 106 7.55 -10.34 -6.33
C ALA A 106 9.07 -10.55 -6.41
N LYS A 107 9.87 -9.53 -6.07
CA LYS A 107 11.34 -9.56 -6.13
C LYS A 107 11.81 -10.67 -5.21
N THR A 108 11.87 -11.86 -5.79
CA THR A 108 12.16 -13.14 -5.15
C THR A 108 13.42 -13.72 -5.80
N GLY A 109 14.18 -12.89 -6.52
CA GLY A 109 15.45 -13.25 -7.10
C GLY A 109 16.50 -13.47 -6.02
N PHE A 110 17.38 -14.43 -6.28
CA PHE A 110 18.51 -14.85 -5.46
C PHE A 110 19.43 -13.74 -4.94
N GLU A 111 19.47 -12.59 -5.60
CA GLU A 111 20.38 -11.51 -5.22
C GLU A 111 20.08 -10.93 -3.83
N GLN A 112 18.83 -11.06 -3.34
CA GLN A 112 18.46 -10.59 -1.99
C GLN A 112 18.71 -11.60 -0.87
N ILE A 113 18.99 -12.89 -1.13
CA ILE A 113 19.31 -13.84 -0.05
C ILE A 113 20.66 -13.48 0.61
N ARG A 114 21.48 -12.65 -0.06
CA ARG A 114 22.73 -12.09 0.49
C ARG A 114 22.55 -10.75 1.20
N GLU A 115 21.45 -10.04 0.99
CA GLU A 115 21.14 -8.85 1.78
C GLU A 115 20.47 -9.27 3.08
N VAL A 116 21.28 -9.40 4.13
CA VAL A 116 20.87 -9.62 5.52
C VAL A 116 19.57 -8.86 5.81
N ASP A 117 18.52 -9.58 6.20
CA ASP A 117 17.19 -9.07 6.55
C ASP A 117 17.30 -7.79 7.41
N ARG A 118 17.01 -6.63 6.79
CA ARG A 118 17.19 -5.32 7.43
C ARG A 118 15.91 -4.95 8.15
N VAL A 119 15.85 -5.28 9.44
CA VAL A 119 14.74 -4.89 10.31
C VAL A 119 14.68 -3.37 10.43
N ARG A 120 13.48 -2.82 10.25
CA ARG A 120 13.18 -1.41 10.47
C ARG A 120 12.40 -1.25 11.76
N VAL A 121 12.85 -0.36 12.65
CA VAL A 121 12.16 -0.01 13.89
C VAL A 121 11.89 1.49 13.88
N GLY A 122 10.65 1.90 14.09
CA GLY A 122 10.30 3.30 14.10
C GLY A 122 9.00 3.63 14.80
N LEU A 123 8.80 4.92 15.01
CA LEU A 123 7.58 5.49 15.55
C LEU A 123 6.73 6.03 14.41
N ARG A 124 5.42 5.79 14.47
CA ARG A 124 4.42 6.31 13.53
C ARG A 124 3.45 7.22 14.27
N TYR A 125 3.25 8.42 13.75
CA TYR A 125 2.31 9.42 14.25
C TYR A 125 1.18 9.68 13.25
N ASN A 126 -0.04 9.30 13.62
CA ASN A 126 -1.23 9.47 12.80
C ASN A 126 -1.84 10.87 12.99
N VAL A 127 -1.90 11.65 11.92
CA VAL A 127 -2.45 13.01 11.91
C VAL A 127 -3.92 12.99 11.52
N ILE A 128 -4.21 12.40 10.36
CA ILE A 128 -5.56 12.21 9.83
C ILE A 128 -5.85 10.72 9.82
N TYR A 129 -6.99 10.34 10.37
CA TYR A 129 -7.40 8.95 10.43
C TYR A 129 -8.92 8.87 10.25
N THR A 130 -9.36 8.80 8.99
CA THR A 130 -10.76 8.60 8.61
C THR A 130 -10.86 7.41 7.64
N MET A 131 -12.08 7.00 7.32
CA MET A 131 -12.30 5.95 6.32
C MET A 131 -11.78 6.38 4.95
N VAL A 132 -12.09 7.63 4.55
CA VAL A 132 -11.77 8.20 3.24
C VAL A 132 -10.38 8.81 3.13
N SER A 133 -9.72 9.15 4.24
CA SER A 133 -8.41 9.80 4.21
C SER A 133 -7.54 9.39 5.39
N LYS A 134 -6.26 9.14 5.11
CA LYS A 134 -5.25 8.84 6.14
C LYS A 134 -3.98 9.62 5.85
N LEU A 135 -3.41 10.20 6.91
CA LEU A 135 -2.12 10.87 6.87
C LEU A 135 -1.34 10.50 8.13
N HIS A 136 -0.15 9.96 7.95
CA HIS A 136 0.75 9.67 9.06
C HIS A 136 2.21 9.94 8.69
N PHE A 137 2.99 10.23 9.73
CA PHE A 137 4.42 10.44 9.63
C PHE A 137 5.15 9.36 10.40
N GLY A 138 6.27 8.89 9.86
CA GLY A 138 7.14 7.91 10.48
C GLY A 138 8.54 8.47 10.73
N ALA A 139 9.19 8.02 11.78
CA ALA A 139 10.62 8.24 12.00
C ALA A 139 11.22 7.06 12.74
N GLY A 140 12.41 6.63 12.36
CA GLY A 140 13.03 5.46 12.97
C GLY A 140 14.44 5.20 12.52
N MET A 141 14.88 3.97 12.79
CA MET A 141 16.19 3.47 12.43
C MET A 141 16.04 2.16 11.69
N LYS A 142 16.83 2.01 10.64
CA LYS A 142 17.01 0.75 9.94
C LYS A 142 18.26 0.06 10.48
N ALA A 143 18.13 -1.22 10.81
CA ALA A 143 19.21 -2.08 11.26
C ALA A 143 20.09 -2.47 10.07
N GLU A 144 20.88 -1.51 9.60
CA GLU A 144 21.88 -1.71 8.56
C GLU A 144 23.23 -1.12 8.98
N ILE A 145 24.30 -1.50 8.29
CA ILE A 145 25.65 -1.00 8.55
C ILE A 145 26.08 -0.14 7.36
N PRO A 146 26.33 1.17 7.53
CA PRO A 146 26.14 1.96 8.76
C PRO A 146 24.66 2.16 9.10
N LEU A 147 24.34 2.41 10.38
CA LEU A 147 22.95 2.64 10.83
C LEU A 147 22.31 3.78 10.03
N ALA A 148 21.13 3.50 9.47
CA ALA A 148 20.42 4.45 8.63
C ALA A 148 19.14 4.94 9.31
N PRO A 149 19.15 6.16 9.88
CA PRO A 149 17.91 6.80 10.28
C PRO A 149 17.06 7.09 9.05
N TYR A 150 15.74 7.02 9.22
CA TYR A 150 14.78 7.37 8.19
C TYR A 150 13.65 8.21 8.75
N VAL A 151 13.05 9.00 7.87
CA VAL A 151 11.76 9.66 8.09
C VAL A 151 10.84 9.34 6.93
N SER A 152 9.55 9.23 7.20
CA SER A 152 8.56 8.92 6.18
C SER A 152 7.27 9.71 6.34
N SER A 153 6.56 9.86 5.25
CA SER A 153 5.22 10.41 5.18
C SER A 153 4.39 9.51 4.27
N HIS A 154 3.20 9.17 4.74
CA HIS A 154 2.23 8.38 3.99
C HIS A 154 0.90 9.10 3.98
N TYR A 155 0.35 9.27 2.79
CA TYR A 155 -0.95 9.85 2.55
C TYR A 155 -1.79 8.92 1.69
N ARG A 156 -3.05 8.76 2.07
CA ARG A 156 -4.04 7.99 1.32
C ARG A 156 -5.35 8.76 1.25
N ARG A 157 -5.96 8.80 0.06
CA ARG A 157 -7.32 9.31 -0.13
C ARG A 157 -8.14 8.42 -1.05
N LEU A 158 -9.37 8.16 -0.63
CA LEU A 158 -10.39 7.49 -1.43
C LEU A 158 -11.26 8.56 -2.11
N PHE A 159 -11.51 8.35 -3.40
CA PHE A 159 -12.36 9.16 -4.25
C PHE A 159 -13.50 8.28 -4.76
N PRO A 160 -14.69 8.34 -4.17
CA PRO A 160 -15.85 7.62 -4.69
C PRO A 160 -16.21 8.20 -6.07
N ILE A 161 -16.33 7.34 -7.08
CA ILE A 161 -16.72 7.75 -8.45
C ILE A 161 -18.20 7.43 -8.66
N THR A 162 -18.62 6.22 -8.26
CA THR A 162 -20.02 5.77 -8.31
C THR A 162 -20.33 4.87 -7.11
N PHE A 163 -21.59 4.47 -6.92
CA PHE A 163 -21.97 3.49 -5.88
C PHE A 163 -21.26 2.12 -5.97
N THR A 164 -20.60 1.84 -7.10
CA THR A 164 -19.86 0.60 -7.33
C THR A 164 -18.44 0.85 -7.86
N SER A 165 -17.95 2.10 -7.85
CA SER A 165 -16.61 2.46 -8.33
C SER A 165 -15.93 3.42 -7.38
N GLN A 166 -14.64 3.21 -7.13
CA GLN A 166 -13.81 4.16 -6.39
C GLN A 166 -12.42 4.27 -7.01
N ALA A 167 -11.78 5.40 -6.81
CA ALA A 167 -10.35 5.55 -6.98
C ALA A 167 -9.67 5.70 -5.61
N ARG A 168 -8.47 5.15 -5.46
CA ARG A 168 -7.61 5.31 -4.29
C ARG A 168 -6.31 5.93 -4.76
N PHE A 169 -5.97 7.07 -4.19
CA PHE A 169 -4.63 7.64 -4.30
C PHE A 169 -3.85 7.29 -3.05
N THR A 170 -2.62 6.83 -3.24
CA THR A 170 -1.65 6.57 -2.17
C THR A 170 -0.34 7.25 -2.53
N GLY A 171 0.18 8.09 -1.63
CA GLY A 171 1.45 8.79 -1.78
C GLY A 171 2.37 8.46 -0.60
N ASN A 172 3.57 8.01 -0.91
CA ASN A 172 4.61 7.67 0.06
C ASN A 172 5.87 8.44 -0.24
N ILE A 173 6.44 9.04 0.79
CA ILE A 173 7.73 9.73 0.71
C ILE A 173 8.57 9.21 1.86
N ILE A 174 9.74 8.69 1.56
CA ILE A 174 10.70 8.21 2.55
C ILE A 174 12.03 8.89 2.26
N TRP A 175 12.67 9.39 3.30
CA TRP A 175 14.07 9.77 3.25
C TRP A 175 14.86 8.87 4.17
N GLN A 176 15.95 8.31 3.66
CA GLN A 176 16.86 7.46 4.40
C GLN A 176 18.29 7.98 4.20
N ARG A 177 19.09 8.00 5.28
CA ARG A 177 20.45 8.56 5.24
C ARG A 177 21.37 7.93 4.19
N THR A 178 21.27 6.63 3.97
CA THR A 178 22.16 5.85 3.10
C THR A 178 21.73 5.82 1.64
N VAL A 179 20.43 5.94 1.37
CA VAL A 179 19.86 5.82 0.02
C VAL A 179 19.46 7.19 -0.54
N GLY A 180 18.88 8.07 0.28
CA GLY A 180 18.33 9.35 -0.16
C GLY A 180 16.80 9.35 -0.12
N TRP A 181 16.18 10.07 -1.06
CA TRP A 181 14.73 10.17 -1.16
C TRP A 181 14.17 9.07 -2.05
N LYS A 182 13.07 8.48 -1.57
CA LYS A 182 12.20 7.59 -2.33
C LYS A 182 10.79 8.15 -2.29
N LYS A 183 10.18 8.34 -3.46
CA LYS A 183 8.85 8.92 -3.62
C LYS A 183 8.01 7.98 -4.46
N THR A 184 6.94 7.45 -3.91
CA THR A 184 6.02 6.55 -4.61
C THR A 184 4.63 7.17 -4.67
N ALA A 185 4.06 7.20 -5.86
CA ALA A 185 2.68 7.62 -6.09
C ALA A 185 1.93 6.47 -6.77
N GLN A 186 0.81 6.07 -6.20
CA GLN A 186 -0.03 5.00 -6.69
C GLN A 186 -1.48 5.46 -6.83
N ILE A 187 -2.10 5.07 -7.94
CA ILE A 187 -3.51 5.25 -8.22
C ILE A 187 -4.11 3.89 -8.52
N ASP A 188 -5.11 3.51 -7.73
CA ASP A 188 -5.93 2.34 -7.96
C ASP A 188 -7.34 2.78 -8.36
N VAL A 189 -7.87 2.20 -9.43
CA VAL A 189 -9.25 2.36 -9.85
C VAL A 189 -9.95 1.02 -9.69
N GLU A 190 -11.02 1.01 -8.91
CA GLU A 190 -11.73 -0.20 -8.50
C GLU A 190 -13.18 -0.15 -8.96
N LYS A 191 -13.67 -1.26 -9.49
CA LYS A 191 -15.06 -1.46 -9.92
C LYS A 191 -15.60 -2.75 -9.33
N LEU A 192 -16.66 -2.65 -8.54
CA LEU A 192 -17.48 -3.79 -8.14
C LEU A 192 -18.54 -4.06 -9.23
N PHE A 193 -18.50 -5.26 -9.81
CA PHE A 193 -19.59 -5.75 -10.65
C PHE A 193 -20.71 -6.38 -9.82
N SER A 194 -20.35 -6.93 -8.67
CA SER A 194 -21.24 -7.42 -7.62
C SER A 194 -20.52 -7.29 -6.29
N LYS A 195 -21.18 -7.62 -5.17
CA LYS A 195 -20.52 -7.73 -3.86
C LYS A 195 -19.41 -8.79 -3.82
N THR A 196 -19.36 -9.67 -4.82
CA THR A 196 -18.44 -10.81 -4.90
C THR A 196 -17.47 -10.72 -6.09
N LYS A 197 -17.50 -9.65 -6.89
CA LYS A 197 -16.66 -9.50 -8.08
C LYS A 197 -16.05 -8.11 -8.13
N LEU A 198 -14.73 -8.04 -8.03
CA LEU A 198 -13.95 -6.82 -8.02
C LEU A 198 -12.98 -6.80 -9.20
N LEU A 199 -13.00 -5.72 -9.96
CA LEU A 199 -11.94 -5.39 -10.91
C LEU A 199 -11.13 -4.23 -10.35
N ARG A 200 -9.81 -4.35 -10.40
CA ARG A 200 -8.87 -3.34 -9.94
C ARG A 200 -7.85 -3.08 -11.03
N TRP A 201 -7.65 -1.80 -11.34
CA TRP A 201 -6.56 -1.34 -12.17
C TRP A 201 -5.65 -0.46 -11.33
N SER A 202 -4.40 -0.89 -11.17
CA SER A 202 -3.42 -0.27 -10.28
C SER A 202 -2.25 0.26 -11.10
N ASN A 203 -1.90 1.52 -10.89
CA ASN A 203 -0.74 2.15 -11.50
C ASN A 203 0.11 2.75 -10.41
N SER A 204 1.42 2.52 -10.47
CA SER A 204 2.38 3.11 -9.54
C SER A 204 3.57 3.67 -10.28
N VAL A 205 4.14 4.73 -9.73
CA VAL A 205 5.42 5.30 -10.13
C VAL A 205 6.25 5.54 -8.88
N THR A 206 7.50 5.12 -8.92
CA THR A 206 8.47 5.28 -7.84
C THR A 206 9.70 6.01 -8.38
N PHE A 207 10.04 7.11 -7.73
CA PHE A 207 11.23 7.90 -8.01
C PHE A 207 12.25 7.63 -6.91
N ASP A 208 13.45 7.19 -7.31
CA ASP A 208 14.57 6.94 -6.42
C ASP A 208 15.70 7.95 -6.71
N GLU A 209 16.11 8.73 -5.70
CA GLU A 209 17.30 9.59 -5.77
C GLU A 209 18.46 8.86 -5.07
N PRO A 210 19.70 8.84 -5.62
CA PRO A 210 20.30 9.91 -6.43
C PRO A 210 20.83 9.45 -7.82
N GLY A 211 20.21 9.91 -8.90
CA GLY A 211 20.59 9.59 -10.30
C GLY A 211 19.44 9.77 -11.32
N VAL A 212 18.20 9.74 -10.82
CA VAL A 212 16.91 9.97 -11.52
C VAL A 212 16.59 8.94 -12.59
N ASP A 213 16.54 7.69 -12.14
CA ASP A 213 15.71 6.66 -12.74
C ASP A 213 14.34 6.64 -12.03
N TYR A 214 13.30 6.22 -12.73
CA TYR A 214 12.02 5.94 -12.10
C TYR A 214 11.50 4.58 -12.52
N GLY A 215 10.96 3.85 -11.55
CA GLY A 215 10.22 2.63 -11.76
C GLY A 215 8.74 2.94 -11.97
N TRP A 216 8.10 2.22 -12.88
CA TRP A 216 6.65 2.29 -13.05
C TRP A 216 6.06 0.89 -13.17
N GLY A 217 4.81 0.75 -12.76
CA GLY A 217 4.06 -0.49 -12.89
C GLY A 217 2.59 -0.23 -13.17
N SER A 218 2.01 -1.07 -14.03
CA SER A 218 0.58 -1.10 -14.26
C SER A 218 0.09 -2.54 -14.19
N SER A 219 -0.99 -2.77 -13.46
CA SER A 219 -1.62 -4.09 -13.43
C SER A 219 -3.12 -3.98 -13.39
N ILE A 220 -3.77 -4.95 -14.02
CA ILE A 220 -5.20 -5.17 -13.93
C ILE A 220 -5.44 -6.52 -13.26
N GLY A 221 -6.29 -6.52 -12.25
CA GLY A 221 -6.67 -7.70 -11.48
C GLY A 221 -8.18 -7.86 -11.43
N PHE A 222 -8.66 -9.07 -11.65
CA PHE A 222 -10.05 -9.46 -11.46
C PHE A 222 -10.13 -10.50 -10.34
N GLN A 223 -10.93 -10.21 -9.32
CA GLN A 223 -11.11 -11.05 -8.15
C GLN A 223 -12.58 -11.47 -8.04
N HIS A 224 -12.80 -12.75 -7.75
CA HIS A 224 -14.12 -13.34 -7.62
C HIS A 224 -14.21 -14.18 -6.35
N GLN A 225 -15.06 -13.73 -5.43
CA GLN A 225 -15.44 -14.48 -4.24
C GLN A 225 -16.44 -15.58 -4.63
N LEU A 226 -16.04 -16.84 -4.44
CA LEU A 226 -16.89 -18.00 -4.66
C LEU A 226 -17.68 -18.37 -3.40
N SER A 227 -17.06 -18.19 -2.23
CA SER A 227 -17.67 -18.38 -0.90
C SER A 227 -16.96 -17.49 0.13
N GLU A 228 -17.37 -17.53 1.40
CA GLU A 228 -16.67 -16.82 2.48
C GLU A 228 -15.22 -17.27 2.70
N ARG A 229 -14.85 -18.46 2.21
CA ARG A 229 -13.52 -19.07 2.40
C ARG A 229 -12.76 -19.33 1.11
N ASN A 230 -13.38 -19.10 -0.05
CA ASN A 230 -12.80 -19.40 -1.35
C ASN A 230 -12.93 -18.17 -2.27
N ALA A 231 -11.81 -17.77 -2.86
CA ALA A 231 -11.78 -16.74 -3.89
C ALA A 231 -10.82 -17.13 -5.01
N LEU A 232 -11.08 -16.60 -6.19
CA LEU A 232 -10.17 -16.64 -7.33
C LEU A 232 -9.69 -15.22 -7.61
N SER A 233 -8.41 -15.09 -7.97
CA SER A 233 -7.82 -13.86 -8.47
C SER A 233 -7.14 -14.17 -9.79
N TYR A 234 -7.33 -13.28 -10.75
CA TYR A 234 -6.64 -13.29 -12.03
C TYR A 234 -5.99 -11.93 -12.18
N SER A 235 -4.69 -11.85 -12.43
CA SER A 235 -4.01 -10.58 -12.62
C SER A 235 -3.03 -10.63 -13.77
N VAL A 236 -2.99 -9.53 -14.53
CA VAL A 236 -1.97 -9.27 -15.52
C VAL A 236 -1.34 -7.94 -15.19
N GLY A 237 -0.01 -7.85 -15.24
CA GLY A 237 0.67 -6.59 -15.07
C GLY A 237 1.99 -6.52 -15.80
N MET A 238 2.46 -5.29 -15.93
CA MET A 238 3.72 -4.92 -16.53
C MET A 238 4.43 -3.91 -15.65
N SER A 239 5.75 -4.01 -15.57
CA SER A 239 6.58 -3.03 -14.87
C SER A 239 7.78 -2.65 -15.73
N GLY A 240 8.38 -1.50 -15.45
CA GLY A 240 9.58 -1.03 -16.12
C GLY A 240 10.37 -0.07 -15.26
N TYR A 241 11.63 0.13 -15.63
CA TYR A 241 12.47 1.20 -15.11
C TYR A 241 12.91 2.06 -16.29
N ASN A 242 13.03 3.36 -16.10
CA ASN A 242 13.55 4.25 -17.12
C ASN A 242 14.96 4.70 -16.72
N ASP A 243 15.96 4.19 -17.45
CA ASP A 243 17.35 4.64 -17.48
C ASP A 243 17.70 4.93 -18.97
N ASN A 244 17.35 6.13 -19.45
CA ASN A 244 17.45 6.62 -20.85
C ASN A 244 16.50 6.01 -21.92
N GLY A 245 15.39 5.42 -21.53
CA GLY A 245 14.33 4.92 -22.44
C GLY A 245 13.27 4.13 -21.69
N ILE A 246 12.05 4.00 -22.25
CA ILE A 246 11.01 3.16 -21.63
C ILE A 246 11.34 1.69 -21.91
N GLU A 247 11.88 0.99 -20.91
CA GLU A 247 12.10 -0.46 -20.97
C GLU A 247 11.08 -1.19 -20.11
N ILE A 248 10.45 -2.23 -20.67
CA ILE A 248 9.54 -3.11 -19.93
C ILE A 248 10.39 -4.23 -19.33
N SER A 249 10.46 -4.28 -18.00
CA SER A 249 11.33 -5.18 -17.26
C SER A 249 10.67 -6.51 -16.93
N SER A 250 9.35 -6.52 -16.71
CA SER A 250 8.65 -7.77 -16.37
C SER A 250 7.17 -7.76 -16.77
N TYR A 251 6.65 -8.96 -17.03
CA TYR A 251 5.23 -9.24 -17.15
C TYR A 251 4.86 -10.30 -16.12
N ARG A 252 3.72 -10.12 -15.44
CA ARG A 252 3.17 -11.10 -14.50
C ARG A 252 1.79 -11.55 -14.95
N THR A 253 1.58 -12.86 -14.91
CA THR A 253 0.25 -13.50 -14.96
C THR A 253 0.10 -14.37 -13.72
N GLY A 254 -1.08 -14.40 -13.13
CA GLY A 254 -1.38 -15.18 -11.92
C GLY A 254 -2.86 -15.25 -11.66
#